data_AF-A0A6A8LSL6-F1
#
_entry.id   AF-A0A6A8LSL6-F1
#
_cell.length_a   1.000
_cell.length_b   1.000
_cell.length_c   1.000
_cell.angle_alpha   90.00
_cell.angle_beta   90.00
_cell.angle_gamma   90.00
#
_symmetry.space_group_name_H-M   'P 1'
#
loop_
_entity.id
_entity.type
_entity.pdbx_description
1 polymer ?
#
loop_
_entity_poly.entity_id
_entity_poly.type
_entity_poly.pdbx_seq_one_letter_code
_entity_poly.pdbx_strand_id
1 'polypeptide(L)'
;MNERNKLTFVGLELEDHPLFDKKISFFVNSDQKVYTDKADQLVHLAGRLWINKLIALVGKNATGKTTILKLIIGTLSLLLEDESISHTKLNDVLMGNNPIKINTFFYGSDKFMYKDELILKRDTNKKWIIASEKIYRKKLTARLAKKSLFEFDGKQIIYDRKDIDGVAASVLAADDSIFR
;
A
#
# COMPACT_ATOMS: atom_id res chain seq x y z
N MET A 1 14.23 24.48 7.01
CA MET A 1 13.10 23.91 6.25
C MET A 1 13.24 22.39 6.36
N ASN A 2 12.48 21.73 7.24
CA ASN A 2 12.59 20.28 7.42
C ASN A 2 12.19 19.62 6.09
N GLU A 3 13.12 18.95 5.42
CA GLU A 3 12.79 18.12 4.25
C GLU A 3 11.79 17.06 4.68
N ARG A 4 10.55 17.13 4.18
CA ARG A 4 9.55 16.07 4.40
C ARG A 4 10.08 14.78 3.78
N ASN A 5 9.98 13.67 4.50
CA ASN A 5 10.40 12.36 4.00
C ASN A 5 9.60 12.02 2.74
N LYS A 6 10.25 11.83 1.60
CA LYS A 6 9.59 11.44 0.35
C LYS A 6 9.36 9.93 0.35
N LEU A 7 8.12 9.52 0.14
CA LEU A 7 7.75 8.12 0.02
C LEU A 7 7.67 7.71 -1.44
N THR A 8 8.27 6.57 -1.78
CA THR A 8 8.18 5.94 -3.10
C THR A 8 7.30 4.70 -2.98
N PHE A 9 6.23 4.62 -3.76
CA PHE A 9 5.40 3.42 -3.85
C PHE A 9 6.20 2.23 -4.39
N VAL A 10 6.15 1.10 -3.70
CA VAL A 10 6.86 -0.14 -4.08
C VAL A 10 5.89 -1.22 -4.53
N GLY A 11 4.70 -1.27 -3.94
CA GLY A 11 3.68 -2.24 -4.34
C GLY A 11 2.52 -2.32 -3.37
N LEU A 12 1.57 -3.17 -3.71
CA LEU A 12 0.35 -3.42 -2.98
C LEU A 12 -0.02 -4.91 -3.06
N GLU A 13 -0.57 -5.44 -1.98
CA GLU A 13 -1.22 -6.75 -1.96
C GLU A 13 -2.68 -6.60 -1.55
N LEU A 14 -3.56 -7.30 -2.25
CA LEU A 14 -4.99 -7.34 -1.99
C LEU A 14 -5.37 -8.77 -1.62
N GLU A 15 -6.09 -8.93 -0.52
CA GLU A 15 -6.59 -10.22 -0.05
C GLU A 15 -8.10 -10.16 0.18
N ASP A 16 -8.78 -11.28 -0.07
CA ASP A 16 -10.20 -11.50 0.18
C ASP A 16 -11.18 -10.58 -0.60
N HIS A 17 -10.72 -10.02 -1.72
CA HIS A 17 -11.57 -9.25 -2.63
C HIS A 17 -12.40 -10.16 -3.55
N PRO A 18 -13.74 -10.02 -3.65
CA PRO A 18 -14.61 -10.99 -4.35
C PRO A 18 -14.32 -11.21 -5.84
N LEU A 19 -13.75 -10.21 -6.53
CA LEU A 19 -13.44 -10.30 -7.97
C LEU A 19 -12.14 -11.05 -8.30
N PHE A 20 -11.37 -11.41 -7.28
CA PHE A 20 -10.00 -11.88 -7.46
C PHE A 20 -9.77 -13.19 -6.70
N ASP A 21 -8.70 -13.90 -7.07
CA ASP A 21 -8.21 -15.00 -6.25
C ASP A 21 -7.89 -14.51 -4.84
N LYS A 22 -7.79 -15.45 -3.89
CA LYS A 22 -7.62 -15.17 -2.46
C LYS A 22 -6.59 -14.06 -2.15
N LYS A 23 -5.51 -13.99 -2.94
CA LYS A 23 -4.49 -12.95 -2.86
C LYS A 23 -4.02 -12.54 -4.24
N ILE A 24 -3.91 -11.23 -4.47
CA ILE A 24 -3.21 -10.62 -5.60
C ILE A 24 -2.11 -9.71 -5.08
N SER A 25 -0.97 -9.75 -5.76
CA SER A 25 0.17 -8.87 -5.48
C SER A 25 0.53 -8.06 -6.73
N PHE A 26 0.67 -6.75 -6.57
CA PHE A 26 1.17 -5.83 -7.59
C PHE A 26 2.40 -5.12 -7.06
N PHE A 27 3.56 -5.37 -7.66
CA PHE A 27 4.80 -4.75 -7.24
C PHE A 27 5.47 -4.04 -8.41
N VAL A 28 6.01 -2.85 -8.14
CA VAL A 28 6.68 -2.04 -9.14
C VAL A 28 8.19 -2.31 -9.20
N ASN A 29 8.71 -3.11 -8.27
CA ASN A 29 10.12 -3.50 -8.24
C ASN A 29 10.51 -4.44 -9.39
N SER A 30 11.75 -4.35 -9.87
CA SER A 30 12.29 -5.26 -10.87
C SER A 30 12.67 -6.62 -10.28
N ASP A 31 12.14 -7.71 -10.85
CA ASP A 31 12.51 -9.11 -10.54
C ASP A 31 13.78 -9.59 -11.20
N GLN A 32 14.26 -8.89 -12.23
CA GLN A 32 15.45 -9.29 -12.98
C GLN A 32 16.73 -8.87 -12.25
N LYS A 33 17.80 -9.67 -12.36
CA LYS A 33 19.15 -9.18 -12.09
C LYS A 33 19.37 -7.97 -13.00
N VAL A 34 19.68 -6.82 -12.41
CA VAL A 34 19.93 -5.60 -13.17
C VAL A 34 21.27 -5.76 -13.87
N TYR A 35 21.25 -6.07 -15.16
CA TYR A 35 22.40 -5.98 -16.04
C TYR A 35 22.55 -4.51 -16.47
N THR A 36 23.81 -4.08 -16.68
CA THR A 36 24.20 -2.66 -16.87
C THR A 36 23.53 -1.99 -18.08
N ASP A 37 23.00 -2.77 -19.02
CA ASP A 37 22.31 -2.36 -20.24
C ASP A 37 20.85 -1.92 -20.04
N LYS A 38 20.24 -2.15 -18.85
CA LYS A 38 18.87 -1.72 -18.53
C LYS A 38 18.78 -0.64 -17.44
N ALA A 39 19.89 -0.06 -17.03
CA ALA A 39 19.94 0.93 -15.95
C ALA A 39 19.02 2.13 -16.19
N ASP A 40 18.87 2.57 -17.44
CA ASP A 40 18.06 3.75 -17.79
C ASP A 40 16.56 3.56 -17.59
N GLN A 41 16.06 2.32 -17.50
CA GLN A 41 14.65 2.00 -17.29
C GLN A 41 14.29 1.76 -15.82
N LEU A 42 15.30 1.79 -14.94
CA LEU A 42 15.16 1.48 -13.53
C LEU A 42 15.55 2.67 -12.65
N VAL A 43 15.02 2.71 -11.44
CA VAL A 43 15.44 3.62 -10.38
C VAL A 43 15.98 2.79 -9.23
N HIS A 44 17.24 3.02 -8.84
CA HIS A 44 17.81 2.42 -7.65
C HIS A 44 17.29 3.15 -6.41
N LEU A 45 16.77 2.40 -5.43
CA LEU A 45 16.32 2.97 -4.17
C LEU A 45 17.30 2.66 -3.02
N ALA A 46 17.64 1.38 -2.83
CA ALA A 46 18.64 0.93 -1.87
C ALA A 46 18.95 -0.55 -2.02
N GLY A 47 20.21 -0.94 -1.80
CA GLY A 47 20.63 -2.35 -1.84
C GLY A 47 20.19 -3.03 -3.14
N ARG A 48 19.32 -4.03 -3.02
CA ARG A 48 18.74 -4.79 -4.15
C ARG A 48 17.36 -4.29 -4.60
N LEU A 49 16.85 -3.21 -4.03
CA LEU A 49 15.56 -2.62 -4.39
C LEU A 49 15.75 -1.68 -5.58
N TRP A 50 15.23 -2.10 -6.72
CA TRP A 50 15.15 -1.35 -7.97
C TRP A 50 13.69 -1.27 -8.41
N ILE A 51 13.23 -0.11 -8.87
CA ILE A 51 11.86 0.13 -9.33
C ILE A 51 11.85 0.34 -10.83
N ASN A 52 10.86 -0.23 -11.52
CA ASN A 52 10.64 0.03 -12.94
C ASN A 52 10.04 1.43 -13.14
N LYS A 53 10.61 2.23 -14.05
CA LYS A 53 10.05 3.54 -14.42
C LYS A 53 8.71 3.41 -15.18
N LEU A 54 8.50 2.28 -15.84
CA LEU A 54 7.30 1.99 -16.63
C LEU A 54 6.78 0.59 -16.32
N ILE A 55 5.47 0.48 -16.11
CA ILE A 55 4.78 -0.79 -15.93
C ILE A 55 3.53 -0.77 -16.80
N ALA A 56 3.34 -1.84 -17.56
CA ALA A 56 2.17 -2.03 -18.40
C ALA A 56 1.35 -3.22 -17.88
N LEU A 57 0.04 -3.00 -17.69
CA LEU A 57 -0.92 -4.07 -17.43
C LEU A 57 -1.54 -4.49 -18.76
N VAL A 58 -1.34 -5.75 -19.15
CA VAL A 58 -1.80 -6.30 -20.44
C VAL A 58 -2.72 -7.49 -20.21
N GLY A 59 -3.75 -7.64 -21.04
CA GLY A 59 -4.74 -8.72 -20.95
C GLY A 59 -5.99 -8.40 -21.77
N LYS A 60 -6.87 -9.39 -21.97
CA LYS A 60 -8.15 -9.19 -22.67
C LYS A 60 -9.07 -8.19 -21.95
N ASN A 61 -10.10 -7.70 -22.61
CA ASN A 61 -11.10 -6.84 -21.96
C ASN A 61 -11.73 -7.55 -20.75
N ALA A 62 -12.14 -6.77 -19.75
CA ALA A 62 -12.75 -7.24 -18.50
C ALA A 62 -11.90 -8.16 -17.60
N THR A 63 -10.60 -8.32 -17.86
CA THR A 63 -9.69 -9.13 -17.00
C THR A 63 -9.25 -8.41 -15.72
N GLY A 64 -9.97 -7.39 -15.24
CA GLY A 64 -9.67 -6.71 -13.99
C GLY A 64 -8.55 -5.65 -14.01
N LYS A 65 -7.92 -5.35 -15.16
CA LYS A 65 -6.83 -4.35 -15.26
C LYS A 65 -7.23 -2.97 -14.74
N THR A 66 -8.37 -2.44 -15.20
CA THR A 66 -8.89 -1.13 -14.76
C THR A 66 -9.26 -1.16 -13.28
N THR A 67 -9.78 -2.28 -12.79
CA THR A 67 -10.09 -2.48 -11.36
C THR A 67 -8.82 -2.40 -10.51
N ILE A 68 -7.74 -3.08 -10.91
CA ILE A 68 -6.44 -3.00 -10.22
C ILE A 68 -5.90 -1.57 -10.22
N LEU A 69 -5.96 -0.86 -11.34
CA LEU A 69 -5.52 0.55 -11.40
C LEU A 69 -6.34 1.46 -10.49
N LYS A 70 -7.67 1.34 -10.51
CA LYS A 70 -8.55 2.10 -9.62
C LYS A 70 -8.30 1.78 -8.15
N LEU A 71 -8.05 0.52 -7.82
CA LEU A 71 -7.67 0.09 -6.47
C LEU A 71 -6.37 0.76 -6.01
N ILE A 72 -5.33 0.75 -6.85
CA ILE A 72 -4.05 1.38 -6.54
C ILE A 72 -4.24 2.89 -6.35
N ILE A 73 -4.89 3.57 -7.30
CA ILE A 73 -5.14 5.01 -7.22
C ILE A 73 -5.93 5.35 -5.96
N GLY A 74 -7.03 4.64 -5.70
CA GLY A 74 -7.87 4.91 -4.54
C GLY A 74 -7.16 4.64 -3.22
N THR A 75 -6.34 3.60 -3.15
CA THR A 75 -5.52 3.32 -1.95
C THR A 75 -4.49 4.42 -1.74
N LEU A 76 -3.82 4.89 -2.79
CA LEU A 76 -2.84 5.97 -2.66
C LEU A 76 -3.49 7.30 -2.25
N SER A 77 -4.65 7.65 -2.80
CA SER A 77 -5.39 8.84 -2.37
C SER A 77 -5.84 8.75 -0.91
N LEU A 78 -6.32 7.58 -0.47
CA LEU A 78 -6.66 7.33 0.94
C LEU A 78 -5.47 7.56 1.88
N LEU A 79 -4.28 7.05 1.51
CA LEU A 79 -3.11 7.05 2.38
C LEU A 79 -2.31 8.36 2.33
N LEU A 80 -2.30 9.07 1.18
CA LEU A 80 -1.36 10.16 0.93
C LEU A 80 -2.02 11.51 0.60
N GLU A 81 -3.33 11.54 0.34
CA GLU A 81 -4.06 12.76 -0.07
C GLU A 81 -5.14 13.18 0.93
N ASP A 82 -5.13 12.59 2.14
CA ASP A 82 -6.11 12.83 3.21
C ASP A 82 -7.58 12.60 2.80
N GLU A 83 -7.82 11.80 1.76
CA GLU A 83 -9.16 11.49 1.29
C GLU A 83 -9.78 10.34 2.08
N SER A 84 -11.03 10.50 2.53
CA SER A 84 -11.82 9.39 3.08
C SER A 84 -12.13 8.35 2.00
N ILE A 85 -12.31 7.06 2.37
CA ILE A 85 -12.59 5.97 1.40
C ILE A 85 -13.70 6.36 0.40
N SER A 86 -14.76 7.00 0.90
CA SER A 86 -15.92 7.41 0.11
C SER A 86 -15.62 8.40 -1.02
N HIS A 87 -14.53 9.16 -0.93
CA HIS A 87 -14.13 10.17 -1.92
C HIS A 87 -13.06 9.64 -2.89
N THR A 88 -12.44 8.50 -2.58
CA THR A 88 -11.42 7.89 -3.44
C THR A 88 -12.01 6.96 -4.51
N LYS A 89 -11.15 6.49 -5.43
CA LYS A 89 -11.51 5.40 -6.38
C LYS A 89 -11.76 4.04 -5.72
N LEU A 90 -11.51 3.87 -4.42
CA LEU A 90 -11.90 2.64 -3.70
C LEU A 90 -13.40 2.43 -3.72
N ASN A 91 -14.20 3.51 -3.64
CA ASN A 91 -15.66 3.42 -3.65
C ASN A 91 -16.21 2.78 -4.96
N ASP A 92 -15.47 2.86 -6.06
CA ASP A 92 -15.83 2.23 -7.35
C ASP A 92 -15.54 0.73 -7.40
N VAL A 93 -14.57 0.25 -6.61
CA VAL A 93 -14.03 -1.11 -6.74
C VAL A 93 -14.29 -2.00 -5.54
N LEU A 94 -14.43 -1.44 -4.34
CA LEU A 94 -14.72 -2.21 -3.13
C LEU A 94 -16.16 -2.73 -3.15
N MET A 95 -16.30 -4.05 -3.11
CA MET A 95 -17.60 -4.72 -3.18
C MET A 95 -17.68 -5.97 -2.30
N GLY A 96 -18.88 -6.53 -2.18
CA GLY A 96 -19.14 -7.63 -1.24
C GLY A 96 -19.36 -7.14 0.20
N ASN A 97 -19.44 -8.10 1.13
CA ASN A 97 -19.72 -7.86 2.55
C ASN A 97 -18.61 -8.36 3.49
N ASN A 98 -17.70 -9.18 2.97
CA ASN A 98 -16.59 -9.70 3.77
C ASN A 98 -15.51 -8.63 3.93
N PRO A 99 -14.73 -8.66 5.03
CA PRO A 99 -13.57 -7.79 5.17
C PRO A 99 -12.58 -8.00 4.03
N ILE A 100 -11.99 -6.91 3.54
CA ILE A 100 -10.97 -6.90 2.49
C ILE A 100 -9.68 -6.37 3.12
N LYS A 101 -8.56 -7.04 2.86
CA LYS A 101 -7.26 -6.62 3.36
C LYS A 101 -6.41 -6.04 2.23
N ILE A 102 -5.79 -4.90 2.49
CA ILE A 102 -4.87 -4.22 1.59
C ILE A 102 -3.55 -4.00 2.35
N ASN A 103 -2.44 -4.50 1.82
CA ASN A 103 -1.11 -4.14 2.30
C ASN A 103 -0.44 -3.22 1.29
N THR A 104 0.00 -2.04 1.70
CA THR A 104 0.68 -1.08 0.81
C THR A 104 2.11 -0.88 1.26
N PHE A 105 3.06 -0.92 0.34
CA PHE A 105 4.49 -0.86 0.64
C PHE A 105 5.12 0.40 0.07
N PHE A 106 5.87 1.12 0.91
CA PHE A 106 6.61 2.31 0.52
C PHE A 106 8.07 2.22 0.92
N TYR A 107 8.92 2.90 0.17
CA TYR A 107 10.30 3.18 0.57
C TYR A 107 10.47 4.68 0.81
N GLY A 108 10.91 5.06 1.99
CA GLY A 108 11.17 6.45 2.36
C GLY A 108 12.59 6.89 2.01
N SER A 109 12.74 8.17 1.69
CA SER A 109 14.05 8.83 1.54
C SER A 109 14.92 8.76 2.80
N ASP A 110 14.30 8.51 3.96
CA ASP A 110 14.96 8.21 5.23
C ASP A 110 15.58 6.80 5.31
N LYS A 111 15.51 6.02 4.23
CA LYS A 111 16.07 4.67 4.06
C LYS A 111 15.32 3.58 4.84
N PHE A 112 14.04 3.81 5.13
CA PHE A 112 13.15 2.82 5.73
C PHE A 112 12.16 2.27 4.72
N MET A 113 11.83 0.99 4.87
CA MET A 113 10.66 0.39 4.26
C MET A 113 9.48 0.55 5.21
N TYR A 114 8.36 0.95 4.65
CA TYR A 114 7.08 1.09 5.33
C TYR A 114 6.09 0.08 4.75
N LYS A 115 5.25 -0.47 5.62
CA LYS A 115 4.07 -1.23 5.23
C LYS A 115 2.88 -0.63 5.95
N ASP A 116 1.88 -0.21 5.20
CA ASP A 116 0.54 0.00 5.71
C ASP A 116 -0.25 -1.31 5.57
N GLU A 117 -0.82 -1.79 6.66
CA GLU A 117 -1.70 -2.96 6.70
C GLU A 117 -3.11 -2.51 7.06
N LEU A 118 -3.99 -2.52 6.07
CA LEU A 118 -5.33 -1.98 6.14
C LEU A 118 -6.37 -3.09 6.01
N ILE A 119 -7.33 -3.15 6.93
CA ILE A 119 -8.49 -4.03 6.86
C ILE A 119 -9.74 -3.17 6.75
N LEU A 120 -10.45 -3.33 5.63
CA LEU A 120 -11.68 -2.62 5.31
C LEU A 120 -12.88 -3.52 5.58
N LYS A 121 -13.96 -2.97 6.14
CA LYS A 121 -15.23 -3.69 6.33
C LYS A 121 -16.41 -2.77 6.08
N ARG A 122 -17.61 -3.37 5.97
CA ARG A 122 -18.86 -2.59 6.00
C ARG A 122 -19.30 -2.29 7.43
N ASP A 123 -19.77 -1.07 7.65
CA ASP A 123 -20.50 -0.68 8.86
C ASP A 123 -21.97 -1.13 8.80
N THR A 124 -22.75 -0.76 9.82
CA THR A 124 -24.20 -1.05 9.89
C THR A 124 -25.00 -0.37 8.78
N ASN A 125 -24.51 0.75 8.23
CA ASN A 125 -25.12 1.48 7.12
C ASN A 125 -24.62 1.00 5.75
N LYS A 126 -23.89 -0.12 5.71
CA LYS A 126 -23.26 -0.68 4.50
C LYS A 126 -22.22 0.26 3.87
N LYS A 127 -21.69 1.25 4.57
CA LYS A 127 -20.55 2.07 4.13
C LYS A 127 -19.23 1.35 4.43
N TRP A 128 -18.23 1.54 3.58
CA TRP A 128 -16.88 1.04 3.83
C TRP A 128 -16.18 1.89 4.89
N ILE A 129 -15.60 1.23 5.89
CA ILE A 129 -14.83 1.83 6.97
C ILE A 129 -13.54 1.04 7.21
N ILE A 130 -12.59 1.68 7.88
CA ILE A 130 -11.34 1.08 8.31
C ILE A 130 -11.56 0.33 9.63
N ALA A 131 -11.52 -0.99 9.57
CA ALA A 131 -11.68 -1.87 10.72
C ALA A 131 -10.40 -1.96 11.57
N SER A 132 -9.26 -1.95 10.90
CA SER A 132 -7.92 -2.05 11.49
C SER A 132 -6.93 -1.43 10.52
N GLU A 133 -5.95 -0.73 11.06
CA GLU A 133 -4.87 -0.14 10.28
C GLU A 133 -3.61 -0.15 11.14
N LYS A 134 -2.52 -0.66 10.57
CA LYS A 134 -1.23 -0.78 11.25
C LYS A 134 -0.12 -0.36 10.32
N ILE A 135 0.71 0.56 10.78
CA ILE A 135 1.86 1.05 10.04
C ILE A 135 3.11 0.42 10.63
N TYR A 136 3.86 -0.26 9.78
CA TYR A 136 5.11 -0.89 10.12
C TYR A 136 6.26 -0.13 9.48
N ARG A 137 7.41 -0.09 10.16
CA ARG A 137 8.63 0.54 9.66
C ARG A 137 9.83 -0.34 9.98
N LYS A 138 10.66 -0.62 8.97
CA LYS A 138 11.92 -1.34 9.15
C LYS A 138 13.04 -0.71 8.35
N LYS A 139 14.25 -0.71 8.91
CA LYS A 139 15.41 -0.15 8.23
C LYS A 139 15.84 -1.07 7.09
N LEU A 140 16.03 -0.51 5.91
CA LEU A 140 16.56 -1.28 4.78
C LEU A 140 18.08 -1.30 4.84
N THR A 141 18.67 -2.48 5.02
CA THR A 141 20.13 -2.69 4.93
C THR A 141 20.49 -3.36 3.61
N ALA A 142 21.67 -3.04 3.06
CA ALA A 142 22.12 -3.56 1.77
C ALA A 142 22.23 -5.10 1.70
N ARG A 143 22.25 -5.78 2.86
CA ARG A 143 22.37 -7.24 2.97
C ARG A 143 21.03 -7.97 2.94
N LEU A 144 19.89 -7.28 3.04
CA LEU A 144 18.58 -7.92 3.05
C LEU A 144 18.27 -8.60 1.72
N ALA A 145 17.77 -9.83 1.79
CA ALA A 145 17.30 -10.56 0.62
C ALA A 145 16.02 -9.92 0.08
N LYS A 146 15.78 -10.04 -1.23
CA LYS A 146 14.63 -9.40 -1.89
C LYS A 146 13.28 -9.81 -1.26
N LYS A 147 13.11 -11.09 -0.93
CA LYS A 147 11.89 -11.60 -0.28
C LYS A 147 11.65 -10.97 1.10
N SER A 148 12.72 -10.83 1.89
CA SER A 148 12.65 -10.20 3.22
C SER A 148 12.31 -8.70 3.18
N LEU A 149 12.29 -8.05 2.00
CA LEU A 149 11.89 -6.65 1.86
C LEU A 149 10.41 -6.44 2.20
N PHE A 150 9.56 -7.45 1.98
CA PHE A 150 8.11 -7.35 2.18
C PHE A 150 7.62 -8.07 3.44
N GLU A 151 8.50 -8.78 4.14
CA GLU A 151 8.19 -9.47 5.40
C GLU A 151 8.39 -8.52 6.58
N PHE A 152 7.35 -8.27 7.36
CA PHE A 152 7.39 -7.41 8.55
C PHE A 152 6.99 -8.21 9.79
N ASP A 153 7.66 -7.94 10.90
CA ASP A 153 7.32 -8.52 12.19
C ASP A 153 6.47 -7.56 13.05
N GLY A 154 5.82 -8.08 14.08
CA GLY A 154 4.97 -7.26 14.97
C GLY A 154 5.74 -6.24 15.82
N LYS A 155 7.07 -6.39 15.99
CA LYS A 155 7.91 -5.44 16.73
C LYS A 155 8.24 -4.20 15.90
N GLN A 156 7.96 -4.23 14.61
CA GLN A 156 8.17 -3.13 13.66
C GLN A 156 6.96 -2.21 13.51
N ILE A 157 5.87 -2.44 14.27
CA ILE A 157 4.71 -1.55 14.29
C ILE A 157 5.14 -0.21 14.91
N ILE A 158 4.86 0.88 14.20
CA ILE A 158 5.09 2.25 14.67
C ILE A 158 3.77 2.98 14.95
N TYR A 159 2.67 2.57 14.31
CA TYR A 159 1.33 3.06 14.60
C TYR A 159 0.33 1.91 14.50
N ASP A 160 -0.59 1.85 15.44
CA ASP A 160 -1.77 0.98 15.41
C ASP A 160 -2.99 1.87 15.64
N ARG A 161 -3.97 1.81 14.74
CA ARG A 161 -5.21 2.59 14.88
C ARG A 161 -5.90 2.38 16.22
N LYS A 162 -5.77 1.19 16.81
CA LYS A 162 -6.39 0.85 18.10
C LYS A 162 -5.78 1.62 19.28
N ASP A 163 -4.54 2.08 19.12
CA ASP A 163 -3.80 2.79 20.16
C ASP A 163 -3.97 4.31 20.04
N ILE A 164 -4.74 4.80 19.05
CA ILE A 164 -5.07 6.22 18.93
C ILE A 164 -6.12 6.58 19.96
N ASP A 165 -5.80 7.53 20.83
CA ASP A 165 -6.67 8.03 21.89
C ASP A 165 -6.85 9.56 21.85
N GLY A 166 -7.65 10.07 22.78
CA GLY A 166 -7.86 11.51 23.00
C GLY A 166 -8.35 12.27 21.76
N VAL A 167 -7.74 13.44 21.53
CA VAL A 167 -8.15 14.36 20.45
C VAL A 167 -7.93 13.74 19.07
N ALA A 168 -6.86 12.97 18.87
CA ALA A 168 -6.56 12.33 17.60
C ALA A 168 -7.65 11.34 17.18
N ALA A 169 -8.19 10.57 18.13
CA ALA A 169 -9.32 9.67 17.86
C ALA A 169 -10.62 10.43 17.52
N SER A 170 -10.81 11.63 18.08
CA SER A 170 -12.04 12.41 17.87
C SER A 170 -12.13 13.10 16.50
N VAL A 171 -10.99 13.33 15.84
CA VAL A 171 -10.92 14.02 14.53
C VAL A 171 -10.67 13.06 13.36
N LEU A 172 -10.42 11.78 13.64
CA LEU A 172 -10.18 10.76 12.63
C LEU A 172 -11.49 10.05 12.31
N ALA A 173 -12.03 10.27 11.10
CA ALA A 173 -13.25 9.58 10.69
C ALA A 173 -13.02 8.06 10.56
N ALA A 174 -14.09 7.28 10.63
CA ALA A 174 -14.00 5.82 10.55
C ALA A 174 -13.50 5.33 9.17
N ASP A 175 -13.63 6.13 8.12
CA ASP A 175 -13.18 5.87 6.76
C ASP A 175 -11.92 6.68 6.36
N ASP A 176 -11.25 7.30 7.33
CA ASP A 176 -10.01 8.05 7.15
C ASP A 176 -8.79 7.23 7.61
N SER A 177 -7.72 7.21 6.81
CA SER A 177 -6.45 6.56 7.17
C SER A 177 -5.66 7.31 8.24
N ILE A 178 -4.86 6.58 9.03
CA ILE A 178 -3.90 7.12 10.01
C ILE A 178 -2.52 7.41 9.40
N PHE A 179 -2.31 7.07 8.13
CA PHE A 179 -1.01 7.17 7.43
C PHE A 179 -0.59 8.60 7.05
N ARG A 180 -1.45 9.58 7.32
CA ARG A 180 -1.32 11.02 7.02
C ARG A 180 0.06 11.62 7.35
#